data_AF-A0A528G031-F1
#
_entry.id   AF-A0A528G031-F1
#
_cell.length_a   1.000
_cell.length_b   1.000
_cell.length_c   1.000
_cell.angle_alpha   90.00
_cell.angle_beta   90.00
_cell.angle_gamma   90.00
#
_symmetry.space_group_name_H-M   'P 1'
#
loop_
_entity.id
_entity.type
_entity.pdbx_description
1 polymer ?
#
loop_
_entity_poly.entity_id
_entity_poly.type
_entity_poly.pdbx_seq_one_letter_code
_entity_poly.pdbx_strand_id
1 'polypeptide(L)'
;MSRTIPFHFVDVFAVEPLTGNSLAVVDGGGELALELMQNIAREFNQSETTFVLPATRADADWKLRSFTPKGVEVFGAGGHNTLGAWWWLAAAGRLDLSDGPTRFHQQIGDLVYPLAIWQSQGKLEKVIMQQGVPVAGRQLSNLGALATALGLNAEEIADVVPCQVVSTGAAHLLAPIRDREAVDRISPDAKQLIDLLNEVGGEGCYVFSLDPRQPGATAYARSFSPTVGISEDPATGTAAGPLAAHLVAHGLVQPGVIKIEQGTAIGRTSIIEVDVDAGSVSVSGRGIVVASGAFSI
;
A
#
# COMPACT_ATOMS: atom_id res chain seq x y z
N MET A 1 -2.00 -36.32 11.20
CA MET A 1 -3.39 -35.85 11.01
C MET A 1 -3.30 -34.60 10.17
N SER A 2 -4.09 -34.49 9.10
CA SER A 2 -4.10 -33.29 8.26
C SER A 2 -4.66 -32.10 9.06
N ARG A 3 -3.87 -31.05 9.23
CA ARG A 3 -4.27 -29.76 9.76
C ARG A 3 -4.96 -28.96 8.66
N THR A 4 -6.14 -28.44 8.97
CA THR A 4 -6.85 -27.50 8.09
C THR A 4 -6.44 -26.07 8.47
N ILE A 5 -6.02 -25.26 7.48
CA ILE A 5 -5.62 -23.86 7.68
C ILE A 5 -6.48 -22.96 6.79
N PRO A 6 -7.44 -22.20 7.34
CA PRO A 6 -8.29 -21.31 6.56
C PRO A 6 -7.51 -20.15 5.96
N PHE A 7 -7.92 -19.73 4.77
CA PHE A 7 -7.42 -18.53 4.11
C PHE A 7 -8.53 -17.77 3.40
N HIS A 8 -8.27 -16.49 3.15
CA HIS A 8 -9.17 -15.57 2.47
C HIS A 8 -8.39 -14.70 1.50
N PHE A 9 -9.01 -14.34 0.38
CA PHE A 9 -8.52 -13.29 -0.48
C PHE A 9 -9.29 -12.00 -0.19
N VAL A 10 -8.54 -10.93 0.05
CA VAL A 10 -9.06 -9.59 0.31
C VAL A 10 -8.51 -8.64 -0.73
N ASP A 11 -9.40 -8.03 -1.50
CA ASP A 11 -9.06 -6.96 -2.42
C ASP A 11 -9.07 -5.63 -1.67
N VAL A 12 -7.89 -5.04 -1.48
CA VAL A 12 -7.64 -3.85 -0.65
C VAL A 12 -7.59 -2.59 -1.51
N PHE A 13 -8.13 -1.47 -1.01
CA PHE A 13 -8.34 -0.22 -1.77
C PHE A 13 -9.26 -0.38 -2.99
N ALA A 14 -9.96 -1.50 -3.08
CA ALA A 14 -10.70 -1.92 -4.27
C ALA A 14 -11.99 -1.12 -4.46
N VAL A 15 -12.27 -0.75 -5.72
CA VAL A 15 -13.53 -0.11 -6.10
C VAL A 15 -14.65 -1.14 -6.35
N GLU A 16 -14.28 -2.38 -6.66
CA GLU A 16 -15.16 -3.52 -6.87
C GLU A 16 -14.39 -4.85 -6.66
N PRO A 17 -15.07 -6.00 -6.51
CA PRO A 17 -14.39 -7.29 -6.42
C PRO A 17 -13.44 -7.50 -7.61
N LEU A 18 -12.29 -8.12 -7.35
CA LEU A 18 -11.23 -8.38 -8.33
C LEU A 18 -10.53 -7.11 -8.86
N THR A 19 -10.64 -5.99 -8.15
CA THR A 19 -9.80 -4.78 -8.30
C THR A 19 -9.02 -4.49 -7.02
N GLY A 20 -8.25 -3.40 -6.93
CA GLY A 20 -7.47 -3.13 -5.71
C GLY A 20 -6.07 -3.75 -5.70
N ASN A 21 -5.49 -3.90 -4.51
CA ASN A 21 -4.32 -4.74 -4.26
C ASN A 21 -4.76 -6.00 -3.52
N SER A 22 -4.49 -7.17 -4.10
CA SER A 22 -4.97 -8.46 -3.59
C SER A 22 -4.07 -8.93 -2.47
N LEU A 23 -4.68 -9.31 -1.35
CA LEU A 23 -4.00 -9.86 -0.20
C LEU A 23 -4.53 -11.25 0.11
N ALA A 24 -3.63 -12.22 0.23
CA ALA A 24 -3.94 -13.48 0.89
C ALA A 24 -3.83 -13.31 2.42
N VAL A 25 -4.93 -13.54 3.13
CA VAL A 25 -4.99 -13.54 4.60
C VAL A 25 -5.15 -14.97 5.08
N VAL A 26 -4.24 -15.43 5.92
CA VAL A 26 -4.28 -16.76 6.54
C VAL A 26 -4.67 -16.62 8.00
N ASP A 27 -5.75 -17.29 8.39
CA ASP A 27 -6.14 -17.41 9.79
C ASP A 27 -5.20 -18.42 10.45
N GLY A 28 -4.11 -17.93 11.04
CA GLY A 28 -3.08 -18.78 11.59
C GLY A 28 -3.57 -19.55 12.83
N GLY A 29 -4.56 -18.99 13.53
CA GLY A 29 -5.13 -19.52 14.77
C GLY A 29 -4.12 -19.49 15.93
N GLY A 30 -3.10 -20.35 15.88
CA GLY A 30 -1.97 -20.41 16.83
C GLY A 30 -0.62 -20.30 16.12
N GLU A 31 0.45 -20.75 16.75
CA GLU A 31 1.78 -20.72 16.11
C GLU A 31 1.83 -21.64 14.87
N LEU A 32 2.26 -21.07 13.75
CA LEU A 32 2.66 -21.79 12.55
C LEU A 32 4.18 -21.74 12.45
N ALA A 33 4.79 -22.85 12.01
CA ALA A 33 6.22 -22.86 11.75
C ALA A 33 6.58 -21.82 10.66
N LEU A 34 7.71 -21.14 10.81
CA LEU A 34 8.18 -20.13 9.85
C LEU A 34 8.25 -20.68 8.43
N GLU A 35 8.82 -21.86 8.26
CA GLU A 35 8.95 -22.56 6.98
C GLU A 35 7.58 -22.78 6.32
N LEU A 36 6.56 -23.12 7.12
CA LEU A 36 5.20 -23.32 6.62
C LEU A 36 4.59 -22.00 6.15
N MET A 37 4.78 -20.90 6.90
CA MET A 37 4.30 -19.58 6.49
C MET A 37 4.94 -19.15 5.16
N GLN A 38 6.25 -19.34 5.01
CA GLN A 38 6.98 -19.03 3.78
C GLN A 38 6.54 -19.90 2.60
N ASN A 39 6.27 -21.19 2.84
CA ASN A 39 5.77 -22.10 1.81
C ASN A 39 4.36 -21.71 1.35
N ILE A 40 3.47 -21.36 2.26
CA ILE A 40 2.11 -20.89 1.94
C ILE A 40 2.17 -19.58 1.15
N ALA A 41 3.01 -18.61 1.57
CA ALA A 41 3.16 -17.35 0.86
C ALA A 41 3.66 -17.55 -0.59
N ARG A 42 4.58 -18.51 -0.78
CA ARG A 42 5.06 -18.92 -2.11
C ARG A 42 3.96 -19.54 -2.95
N GLU A 43 3.12 -20.39 -2.37
CA GLU A 43 2.01 -21.05 -3.06
C GLU A 43 0.97 -20.03 -3.58
N PHE A 44 0.65 -19.01 -2.80
CA PHE A 44 -0.27 -17.96 -3.23
C PHE A 44 0.30 -17.04 -4.31
N ASN A 45 1.62 -16.81 -4.29
CA ASN A 45 2.33 -15.97 -5.25
C ASN A 45 1.69 -14.57 -5.44
N GLN A 46 1.13 -13.99 -4.37
CA GLN A 46 0.68 -12.59 -4.31
C GLN A 46 1.86 -11.69 -3.93
N SER A 47 1.71 -10.36 -4.00
CA SER A 47 2.73 -9.42 -3.51
C SER A 47 3.16 -9.78 -2.08
N GLU A 48 2.18 -10.03 -1.21
CA GLU A 48 2.37 -10.42 0.18
C GLU A 48 1.25 -11.39 0.64
N THR A 49 1.55 -12.22 1.64
CA THR A 49 0.58 -13.05 2.38
C THR A 49 0.68 -12.74 3.86
N THR A 50 -0.44 -12.40 4.50
CA THR A 50 -0.49 -12.03 5.92
C THR A 50 -1.11 -13.13 6.75
N PHE A 51 -0.39 -13.53 7.80
CA PHE A 51 -0.84 -14.46 8.81
C PHE A 51 -1.34 -13.68 10.02
N VAL A 52 -2.60 -13.92 10.39
CA VAL A 52 -3.22 -13.34 11.58
C VAL A 52 -3.06 -14.31 12.75
N LEU A 53 -2.43 -13.84 13.82
CA LEU A 53 -2.01 -14.63 14.97
C LEU A 53 -2.43 -13.95 16.28
N PRO A 54 -2.61 -14.71 17.37
CA PRO A 54 -2.75 -14.13 18.70
C PRO A 54 -1.54 -13.25 19.03
N ALA A 55 -1.80 -12.08 19.62
CA ALA A 55 -0.75 -11.20 20.09
C ALA A 55 0.10 -11.88 21.18
N THR A 56 1.42 -11.66 21.14
CA THR A 56 2.33 -12.11 22.21
C THR A 56 2.65 -10.99 23.20
N ARG A 57 2.25 -9.75 22.88
CA ARG A 57 2.38 -8.59 23.75
C ARG A 57 1.01 -8.21 24.32
N ALA A 58 1.00 -7.76 25.58
CA ALA A 58 -0.23 -7.39 26.28
C ALA A 58 -0.84 -6.05 25.80
N ASP A 59 -0.08 -5.23 25.09
CA ASP A 59 -0.49 -3.94 24.51
C ASP A 59 -0.93 -4.05 23.05
N ALA A 60 -1.12 -5.26 22.53
CA ALA A 60 -1.58 -5.51 21.16
C ALA A 60 -2.80 -6.45 21.15
N ASP A 61 -3.72 -6.20 20.22
CA ASP A 61 -4.93 -6.99 20.04
C ASP A 61 -4.66 -8.22 19.16
N TRP A 62 -3.89 -8.04 18.08
CA TRP A 62 -3.52 -9.11 17.14
C TRP A 62 -2.06 -8.97 16.69
N LYS A 63 -1.42 -10.10 16.37
CA LYS A 63 -0.10 -10.13 15.73
C LYS A 63 -0.26 -10.46 14.25
N LEU A 64 0.38 -9.65 13.42
CA LEU A 64 0.47 -9.89 11.98
C LEU A 64 1.90 -10.27 11.60
N ARG A 65 2.02 -11.25 10.70
CA ARG A 65 3.27 -11.57 10.02
C ARG A 65 2.99 -11.63 8.53
N SER A 66 3.73 -10.88 7.73
CA SER A 66 3.51 -10.81 6.28
C SER A 66 4.75 -11.30 5.55
N PHE A 67 4.57 -12.10 4.50
CA PHE A 67 5.67 -12.64 3.72
C PHE A 67 5.45 -12.40 2.24
N THR A 68 6.53 -12.03 1.54
CA THR A 68 6.58 -12.07 0.07
C THR A 68 6.69 -13.52 -0.42
N PRO A 69 6.44 -13.81 -1.72
CA PRO A 69 6.62 -15.16 -2.28
C PRO A 69 8.05 -15.70 -2.18
N LYS A 70 9.03 -14.79 -2.07
CA LYS A 70 10.44 -15.12 -1.87
C LYS A 70 10.77 -15.51 -0.42
N GLY A 71 9.80 -15.43 0.49
CA GLY A 71 9.96 -15.78 1.91
C GLY A 71 10.55 -14.66 2.77
N VAL A 72 10.67 -13.44 2.23
CA VAL A 72 11.10 -12.26 2.99
C VAL A 72 9.93 -11.76 3.83
N GLU A 73 10.15 -11.60 5.13
CA GLU A 73 9.17 -11.06 6.07
C GLU A 73 9.12 -9.53 5.97
N VAL A 74 7.91 -8.98 6.00
CA VAL A 74 7.62 -7.54 5.88
C VAL A 74 7.20 -6.99 7.23
N PHE A 75 7.86 -5.90 7.66
CA PHE A 75 7.67 -5.30 8.98
C PHE A 75 6.94 -3.95 8.96
N GLY A 76 6.47 -3.49 7.79
CA GLY A 76 5.75 -2.23 7.65
C GLY A 76 4.28 -2.34 8.04
N ALA A 77 3.79 -1.39 8.87
CA ALA A 77 2.42 -1.35 9.37
C ALA A 77 1.44 -0.51 8.53
N GLY A 78 1.91 0.15 7.47
CA GLY A 78 1.13 1.09 6.64
C GLY A 78 0.77 0.58 5.25
N GLY A 79 0.97 -0.72 5.00
CA GLY A 79 0.77 -1.35 3.68
C GLY A 79 -0.63 -1.94 3.49
N HIS A 80 -0.89 -2.40 2.26
CA HIS A 80 -2.15 -3.08 1.91
C HIS A 80 -2.34 -4.38 2.72
N ASN A 81 -1.26 -5.07 3.07
CA ASN A 81 -1.22 -6.27 3.90
C ASN A 81 -1.91 -6.08 5.26
N THR A 82 -1.59 -4.99 5.92
CA THR A 82 -2.09 -4.67 7.24
C THR A 82 -3.57 -4.29 7.16
N LEU A 83 -3.90 -3.42 6.21
CA LEU A 83 -5.27 -2.99 5.97
C LEU A 83 -6.18 -4.18 5.68
N GLY A 84 -5.77 -5.08 4.77
CA GLY A 84 -6.57 -6.23 4.39
C GLY A 84 -6.77 -7.25 5.52
N ALA A 85 -5.75 -7.47 6.34
CA ALA A 85 -5.86 -8.35 7.52
C ALA A 85 -6.86 -7.79 8.55
N TRP A 86 -6.79 -6.50 8.86
CA TRP A 86 -7.73 -5.85 9.78
C TRP A 86 -9.14 -5.73 9.20
N TRP A 87 -9.26 -5.51 7.90
CA TRP A 87 -10.55 -5.56 7.22
C TRP A 87 -11.19 -6.94 7.35
N TRP A 88 -10.41 -8.01 7.13
CA TRP A 88 -10.90 -9.38 7.28
C TRP A 88 -11.29 -9.69 8.72
N LEU A 89 -10.49 -9.31 9.72
CA LEU A 89 -10.82 -9.50 11.14
C LEU A 89 -12.17 -8.86 11.50
N ALA A 90 -12.41 -7.64 11.03
CA ALA A 90 -13.67 -6.94 11.20
C ALA A 90 -14.82 -7.67 10.49
N ALA A 91 -14.65 -7.99 9.21
CA ALA A 91 -15.68 -8.63 8.38
C ALA A 91 -16.04 -10.04 8.87
N ALA A 92 -15.10 -10.75 9.49
CA ALA A 92 -15.29 -12.06 10.09
C ALA A 92 -15.94 -12.02 11.49
N GLY A 93 -16.30 -10.82 11.98
CA GLY A 93 -16.92 -10.64 13.30
C GLY A 93 -15.99 -10.99 14.46
N ARG A 94 -14.67 -10.83 14.27
CA ARG A 94 -13.65 -11.14 15.30
C ARG A 94 -13.27 -9.94 16.16
N LEU A 95 -13.89 -8.80 15.93
CA LEU A 95 -13.62 -7.54 16.61
C LEU A 95 -14.92 -6.99 17.22
N ASP A 96 -14.81 -6.41 18.40
CA ASP A 96 -15.89 -5.68 19.04
C ASP A 96 -15.94 -4.26 18.46
N LEU A 97 -16.83 -4.04 17.49
CA LEU A 97 -16.99 -2.77 16.79
C LEU A 97 -18.27 -2.04 17.21
N SER A 98 -18.19 -0.71 17.20
CA SER A 98 -19.32 0.20 17.39
C SER A 98 -19.35 1.21 16.25
N ASP A 99 -20.50 1.84 16.01
CA ASP A 99 -20.56 2.95 15.06
C ASP A 99 -19.61 4.09 15.47
N GLY A 100 -18.88 4.64 14.50
CA GLY A 100 -17.75 5.55 14.67
C GLY A 100 -16.38 4.85 14.58
N PRO A 101 -15.30 5.53 14.99
CA PRO A 101 -13.96 4.96 15.01
C PRO A 101 -13.75 4.08 16.25
N THR A 102 -13.34 2.83 16.04
CA THR A 102 -12.81 1.94 17.08
C THR A 102 -11.30 1.80 16.91
N ARG A 103 -10.52 1.98 17.97
CA ARG A 103 -9.05 1.91 17.94
C ARG A 103 -8.55 0.52 18.33
N PHE A 104 -7.52 0.08 17.64
CA PHE A 104 -6.81 -1.17 17.89
C PHE A 104 -5.31 -0.97 17.83
N HIS A 105 -4.58 -1.95 18.34
CA HIS A 105 -3.13 -2.05 18.31
C HIS A 105 -2.73 -3.38 17.68
N GLN A 106 -1.84 -3.31 16.71
CA GLN A 106 -1.31 -4.49 16.03
C GLN A 106 0.15 -4.70 16.37
N GLN A 107 0.53 -5.95 16.60
CA GLN A 107 1.92 -6.34 16.74
C GLN A 107 2.48 -6.76 15.38
N ILE A 108 3.56 -6.11 14.94
CA ILE A 108 4.35 -6.52 13.76
C ILE A 108 5.81 -6.61 14.21
N GLY A 109 6.38 -7.81 14.11
CA GLY A 109 7.65 -8.13 14.77
C GLY A 109 7.56 -7.90 16.28
N ASP A 110 8.46 -7.05 16.79
CA ASP A 110 8.52 -6.67 18.21
C ASP A 110 7.82 -5.32 18.52
N LEU A 111 7.35 -4.64 17.48
CA LEU A 111 6.73 -3.32 17.56
C LEU A 111 5.21 -3.41 17.55
N VAL A 112 4.58 -2.38 18.13
CA VAL A 112 3.13 -2.24 18.20
C VAL A 112 2.72 -0.94 17.53
N TYR A 113 1.75 -1.03 16.62
CA TYR A 113 1.29 0.10 15.82
C TYR A 113 -0.20 0.35 16.07
N PRO A 114 -0.63 1.61 16.23
CA PRO A 114 -2.04 1.93 16.33
C PRO A 114 -2.72 1.89 14.97
N LEU A 115 -4.00 1.54 14.95
CA LEU A 115 -4.89 1.73 13.82
C LEU A 115 -6.32 2.02 14.31
N ALA A 116 -7.20 2.40 13.41
CA ALA A 116 -8.63 2.51 13.68
C ALA A 116 -9.46 1.86 12.58
N ILE A 117 -10.63 1.36 12.95
CA ILE A 117 -11.64 0.89 12.02
C ILE A 117 -12.87 1.77 12.19
N TRP A 118 -13.38 2.30 11.10
CA TRP A 118 -14.58 3.12 11.08
C TRP A 118 -15.77 2.29 10.62
N GLN A 119 -16.81 2.27 11.45
CA GLN A 119 -18.10 1.66 11.13
C GLN A 119 -19.20 2.72 11.13
N SER A 120 -20.21 2.58 10.27
CA SER A 120 -21.40 3.43 10.25
C SER A 120 -22.62 2.57 9.99
N GLN A 121 -23.64 2.68 10.84
CA GLN A 121 -24.87 1.90 10.73
C GLN A 121 -24.61 0.39 10.62
N GLY A 122 -23.64 -0.12 11.39
CA GLY A 122 -23.25 -1.53 11.36
C GLY A 122 -22.47 -1.97 10.11
N LYS A 123 -22.04 -1.04 9.25
CA LYS A 123 -21.26 -1.33 8.03
C LYS A 123 -19.84 -0.82 8.15
N LEU A 124 -18.88 -1.66 7.78
CA LEU A 124 -17.47 -1.26 7.69
C LEU A 124 -17.30 -0.24 6.57
N GLU A 125 -16.68 0.90 6.89
CA GLU A 125 -16.40 1.94 5.91
C GLU A 125 -14.93 1.93 5.51
N LYS A 126 -14.02 1.96 6.49
CA LYS A 126 -12.58 2.02 6.25
C LYS A 126 -11.75 1.55 7.44
N VAL A 127 -10.57 1.04 7.13
CA VAL A 127 -9.45 0.88 8.07
C VAL A 127 -8.53 2.08 7.88
N ILE A 128 -8.05 2.66 8.98
CA ILE A 128 -7.24 3.87 9.04
C ILE A 128 -5.92 3.53 9.74
N MET A 129 -4.80 3.81 9.09
CA MET A 129 -3.45 3.55 9.59
C MET A 129 -2.65 4.85 9.56
N GLN A 130 -2.11 5.22 10.71
CA GLN A 130 -1.21 6.37 10.80
C GLN A 130 0.16 6.00 10.22
N GLN A 131 0.70 6.85 9.35
CA GLN A 131 2.05 6.70 8.84
C GLN A 131 3.04 7.56 9.64
N GLY A 132 4.34 7.34 9.41
CA GLY A 132 5.39 8.18 9.97
C GLY A 132 5.27 9.62 9.48
N VAL A 133 5.90 10.55 10.21
CA VAL A 133 6.01 11.94 9.78
C VAL A 133 6.70 11.99 8.41
N PRO A 134 6.16 12.69 7.41
CA PRO A 134 6.80 12.82 6.10
C PRO A 134 8.19 13.42 6.19
N VAL A 135 9.16 12.75 5.57
CA VAL A 135 10.55 13.21 5.46
C VAL A 135 10.88 13.40 3.99
N ALA A 136 11.19 14.64 3.62
CA ALA A 136 11.70 14.99 2.30
C ALA A 136 13.18 14.58 2.19
N GLY A 137 13.47 13.72 1.21
CA GLY A 137 14.80 13.24 0.87
C GLY A 137 15.40 13.97 -0.33
N ARG A 138 16.28 13.27 -1.06
CA ARG A 138 17.00 13.83 -2.22
C ARG A 138 16.04 14.11 -3.38
N GLN A 139 16.31 15.21 -4.08
CA GLN A 139 15.67 15.52 -5.36
C GLN A 139 16.48 14.91 -6.50
N LEU A 140 15.79 14.40 -7.51
CA LEU A 140 16.41 13.96 -8.75
C LEU A 140 16.50 15.14 -9.72
N SER A 141 17.72 15.52 -10.10
CA SER A 141 17.95 16.65 -11.02
C SER A 141 17.98 16.23 -12.49
N ASN A 142 18.35 14.98 -12.80
CA ASN A 142 18.46 14.49 -14.18
C ASN A 142 17.12 13.95 -14.70
N LEU A 143 16.19 14.84 -15.01
CA LEU A 143 14.85 14.48 -15.50
C LEU A 143 14.87 13.76 -16.86
N GLY A 144 15.88 14.03 -17.70
CA GLY A 144 16.05 13.34 -18.99
C GLY A 144 16.39 11.86 -18.82
N ALA A 145 17.22 11.53 -17.83
CA ALA A 145 17.50 10.14 -17.47
C ALA A 145 16.26 9.44 -16.89
N LEU A 146 15.49 10.13 -16.04
CA LEU A 146 14.22 9.61 -15.54
C LEU A 146 13.23 9.32 -16.68
N ALA A 147 13.04 10.27 -17.59
CA ALA A 147 12.16 10.09 -18.74
C ALA A 147 12.58 8.87 -19.58
N THR A 148 13.89 8.75 -19.88
CA THR A 148 14.44 7.59 -20.60
C THR A 148 14.17 6.28 -19.85
N ALA A 149 14.41 6.24 -18.54
CA ALA A 149 14.18 5.06 -17.71
C ALA A 149 12.69 4.67 -17.63
N LEU A 150 11.77 5.63 -17.75
CA LEU A 150 10.31 5.39 -17.77
C LEU A 150 9.75 5.12 -19.17
N GLY A 151 10.57 5.26 -20.23
CA GLY A 151 10.11 5.13 -21.62
C GLY A 151 9.30 6.34 -22.11
N LEU A 152 9.59 7.53 -21.58
CA LEU A 152 8.94 8.81 -21.90
C LEU A 152 9.92 9.81 -22.56
N ASN A 153 9.36 10.86 -23.15
CA ASN A 153 10.11 12.05 -23.54
C ASN A 153 10.29 12.99 -22.33
N ALA A 154 11.36 13.78 -22.34
CA ALA A 154 11.69 14.68 -21.23
C ALA A 154 10.58 15.71 -20.94
N GLU A 155 9.85 16.18 -21.97
CA GLU A 155 8.75 17.13 -21.80
C GLU A 155 7.49 16.52 -21.15
N GLU A 156 7.44 15.20 -20.99
CA GLU A 156 6.34 14.50 -20.34
C GLU A 156 6.53 14.38 -18.82
N ILE A 157 7.73 14.67 -18.31
CA ILE A 157 7.97 14.90 -16.88
C ILE A 157 7.51 16.32 -16.56
N ALA A 158 6.50 16.44 -15.70
CA ALA A 158 5.91 17.74 -15.40
C ALA A 158 6.76 18.52 -14.38
N ASP A 159 6.84 19.84 -14.55
CA ASP A 159 7.54 20.75 -13.65
C ASP A 159 6.54 21.50 -12.72
N VAL A 160 5.61 20.75 -12.13
CA VAL A 160 4.62 21.30 -11.17
C VAL A 160 5.11 21.18 -9.73
N VAL A 161 5.96 20.20 -9.44
CA VAL A 161 6.72 20.01 -8.21
C VAL A 161 8.03 19.27 -8.52
N PRO A 162 9.05 19.33 -7.64
CA PRO A 162 10.28 18.58 -7.84
C PRO A 162 10.04 17.07 -7.86
N CYS A 163 10.79 16.36 -8.72
CA CYS A 163 10.98 14.92 -8.59
C CYS A 163 11.80 14.66 -7.32
N GLN A 164 11.17 14.11 -6.27
CA GLN A 164 11.77 14.05 -4.95
C GLN A 164 11.44 12.75 -4.22
N VAL A 165 12.44 12.20 -3.54
CA VAL A 165 12.21 11.12 -2.58
C VAL A 165 11.48 11.66 -1.37
N VAL A 166 10.35 11.05 -1.02
CA VAL A 166 9.63 11.35 0.23
C VAL A 166 9.31 10.03 0.93
N SER A 167 9.45 10.01 2.25
CA SER A 167 9.22 8.81 3.07
C SER A 167 8.32 9.10 4.25
N THR A 168 7.39 8.18 4.53
CA THR A 168 6.66 8.07 5.81
C THR A 168 6.96 6.74 6.51
N GLY A 169 8.06 6.08 6.10
CA GLY A 169 8.47 4.75 6.57
C GLY A 169 9.14 3.93 5.47
N ALA A 170 8.73 4.13 4.21
CA ALA A 170 9.39 3.61 3.02
C ALA A 170 9.63 4.76 2.03
N ALA A 171 10.83 4.84 1.45
CA ALA A 171 11.25 5.97 0.64
C ALA A 171 10.84 5.80 -0.84
N HIS A 172 10.02 6.70 -1.36
CA HIS A 172 9.56 6.65 -2.76
C HIS A 172 9.97 7.92 -3.50
N LEU A 173 10.59 7.77 -4.68
CA LEU A 173 10.79 8.86 -5.62
C LEU A 173 9.43 9.24 -6.23
N LEU A 174 8.90 10.39 -5.84
CA LEU A 174 7.68 10.95 -6.40
C LEU A 174 8.02 11.67 -7.72
N ALA A 175 7.40 11.26 -8.82
CA ALA A 175 7.68 11.78 -10.14
C ALA A 175 6.40 12.32 -10.81
N PRO A 176 6.21 13.64 -10.89
CA PRO A 176 5.09 14.24 -11.61
C PRO A 176 5.22 14.01 -13.12
N ILE A 177 4.14 13.54 -13.73
CA ILE A 177 3.97 13.24 -15.14
C ILE A 177 2.85 14.13 -15.67
N ARG A 178 3.01 14.60 -16.91
CA ARG A 178 2.17 15.62 -17.52
C ARG A 178 0.67 15.32 -17.50
N ASP A 179 0.29 14.12 -17.92
CA ASP A 179 -1.11 13.71 -18.09
C ASP A 179 -1.27 12.20 -17.92
N ARG A 180 -2.54 11.75 -17.87
CA ARG A 180 -2.88 10.32 -17.73
C ARG A 180 -2.34 9.49 -18.89
N GLU A 181 -2.38 10.00 -20.11
CA GLU A 181 -1.95 9.26 -21.29
C GLU A 181 -0.45 8.96 -21.26
N ALA A 182 0.37 9.90 -20.76
CA ALA A 182 1.78 9.67 -20.51
C ALA A 182 2.00 8.65 -19.38
N VAL A 183 1.26 8.76 -18.26
CA VAL A 183 1.32 7.77 -17.16
C VAL A 183 1.02 6.34 -17.68
N ASP A 184 0.02 6.17 -18.54
CA ASP A 184 -0.37 4.86 -19.06
C ASP A 184 0.66 4.26 -20.03
N ARG A 185 1.42 5.10 -20.76
CA ARG A 185 2.47 4.64 -21.68
C ARG A 185 3.75 4.18 -20.99
N ILE A 186 3.93 4.50 -19.70
CA ILE A 186 5.16 4.17 -18.97
C ILE A 186 5.42 2.67 -19.01
N SER A 187 6.64 2.32 -19.42
CA SER A 187 7.16 0.96 -19.49
C SER A 187 8.61 1.00 -19.02
N PRO A 188 8.88 0.85 -17.71
CA PRO A 188 10.19 1.14 -17.17
C PRO A 188 11.29 0.17 -17.63
N ASP A 189 12.46 0.71 -17.94
CA ASP A 189 13.70 -0.06 -17.93
C ASP A 189 14.12 -0.27 -16.47
N ALA A 190 13.97 -1.50 -16.00
CA ALA A 190 14.20 -1.83 -14.59
C ALA A 190 15.64 -1.51 -14.14
N LYS A 191 16.64 -1.69 -15.01
CA LYS A 191 18.04 -1.44 -14.65
C LYS A 191 18.30 0.05 -14.51
N GLN A 192 17.89 0.84 -15.51
CA GLN A 192 18.07 2.30 -15.47
C GLN A 192 17.31 2.93 -14.30
N LEU A 193 16.11 2.43 -14.01
CA LEU A 193 15.31 2.91 -12.88
C LEU A 193 15.96 2.55 -11.54
N ILE A 194 16.52 1.34 -11.38
CA ILE A 194 17.28 0.95 -10.18
C ILE A 194 18.49 1.87 -9.97
N ASP A 195 19.25 2.18 -11.02
CA ASP A 195 20.43 3.05 -10.92
C ASP A 195 20.05 4.46 -10.42
N LEU A 196 18.97 5.03 -10.96
CA LEU A 196 18.43 6.33 -10.51
C LEU A 196 17.92 6.27 -9.06
N LEU A 197 17.17 5.22 -8.71
CA LEU A 197 16.64 5.04 -7.35
C LEU A 197 17.76 4.92 -6.31
N ASN A 198 18.84 4.19 -6.63
CA ASN A 198 20.01 4.08 -5.77
C ASN A 198 20.74 5.42 -5.59
N GLU A 199 20.81 6.26 -6.63
CA GLU A 199 21.42 7.61 -6.56
C GLU A 199 20.73 8.50 -5.52
N VAL A 200 19.38 8.51 -5.54
CA VAL A 200 18.58 9.38 -4.67
C VAL A 200 18.14 8.71 -3.36
N GLY A 201 18.36 7.40 -3.22
CA GLY A 201 17.97 6.62 -2.03
C GLY A 201 16.47 6.31 -1.98
N GLY A 202 15.84 6.03 -3.12
CA GLY A 202 14.46 5.57 -3.21
C GLY A 202 14.36 4.04 -3.29
N GLU A 203 13.35 3.47 -2.64
CA GLU A 203 12.98 2.05 -2.76
C GLU A 203 12.09 1.83 -3.99
N GLY A 204 11.20 2.77 -4.30
CA GLY A 204 10.31 2.72 -5.46
C GLY A 204 10.21 4.07 -6.19
N CYS A 205 9.74 4.03 -7.42
CA CYS A 205 9.34 5.20 -8.19
C CYS A 205 7.80 5.25 -8.26
N TYR A 206 7.24 6.33 -7.72
CA TYR A 206 5.81 6.60 -7.71
C TYR A 206 5.52 7.75 -8.67
N VAL A 207 5.12 7.38 -9.88
CA VAL A 207 4.78 8.33 -10.93
C VAL A 207 3.33 8.77 -10.74
N PHE A 208 3.02 10.03 -10.99
CA PHE A 208 1.66 10.54 -10.84
C PHE A 208 1.36 11.69 -11.79
N SER A 209 0.09 11.83 -12.18
CA SER A 209 -0.43 13.05 -12.81
C SER A 209 -1.59 13.60 -11.98
N LEU A 210 -1.86 14.90 -12.09
CA LEU A 210 -3.04 15.54 -11.50
C LEU A 210 -4.28 15.44 -12.42
N ASP A 211 -4.29 14.46 -13.31
CA ASP A 211 -5.33 14.25 -14.31
C ASP A 211 -5.96 12.86 -14.16
N PRO A 212 -6.69 12.57 -13.06
CA PRO A 212 -7.20 11.24 -12.81
C PRO A 212 -8.35 10.82 -13.71
N ARG A 213 -8.54 9.50 -13.85
CA ARG A 213 -9.65 8.89 -14.58
C ARG A 213 -10.89 8.78 -13.70
N GLN A 214 -10.72 8.47 -12.43
CA GLN A 214 -11.81 8.29 -11.48
C GLN A 214 -12.35 9.65 -11.00
N PRO A 215 -13.66 9.91 -11.14
CA PRO A 215 -14.27 11.12 -10.62
C PRO A 215 -14.02 11.29 -9.12
N GLY A 216 -13.57 12.48 -8.72
CA GLY A 216 -13.29 12.81 -7.32
C GLY A 216 -11.94 12.31 -6.80
N ALA A 217 -11.14 11.61 -7.60
CA ALA A 217 -9.72 11.45 -7.32
C ALA A 217 -8.97 12.77 -7.55
N THR A 218 -7.86 12.95 -6.84
CA THR A 218 -6.98 14.12 -6.93
C THR A 218 -5.81 13.87 -7.88
N ALA A 219 -5.29 12.65 -7.89
CA ALA A 219 -4.18 12.25 -8.75
C ALA A 219 -4.35 10.81 -9.23
N TYR A 220 -3.75 10.51 -10.37
CA TYR A 220 -3.62 9.16 -10.91
C TYR A 220 -2.16 8.73 -10.94
N ALA A 221 -1.87 7.59 -10.33
CA ALA A 221 -0.53 7.12 -10.06
C ALA A 221 -0.28 5.67 -10.52
N ARG A 222 0.99 5.34 -10.71
CA ARG A 222 1.52 3.97 -10.86
C ARG A 222 2.75 3.83 -9.97
N SER A 223 2.98 2.63 -9.44
CA SER A 223 4.12 2.35 -8.55
C SER A 223 5.00 1.28 -9.14
N PHE A 224 6.30 1.59 -9.29
CA PHE A 224 7.30 0.66 -9.78
C PHE A 224 8.41 0.53 -8.74
N SER A 225 8.61 -0.68 -8.21
CA SER A 225 9.58 -0.94 -7.13
C SER A 225 10.55 -2.06 -7.50
N PRO A 226 11.34 -1.87 -8.57
CA PRO A 226 12.23 -2.92 -9.09
C PRO A 226 13.35 -3.29 -8.11
N THR A 227 13.72 -2.40 -7.18
CA THR A 227 14.74 -2.66 -6.13
C THR A 227 14.35 -3.81 -5.21
N VAL A 228 13.04 -4.04 -5.01
CA VAL A 228 12.48 -5.14 -4.20
C VAL A 228 11.86 -6.24 -5.08
N GLY A 229 12.05 -6.15 -6.39
CA GLY A 229 11.60 -7.15 -7.37
C GLY A 229 10.11 -7.10 -7.69
N ILE A 230 9.44 -5.98 -7.43
CA ILE A 230 8.05 -5.74 -7.84
C ILE A 230 8.07 -4.90 -9.10
N SER A 231 7.57 -5.45 -10.21
CA SER A 231 7.51 -4.73 -11.48
C SER A 231 6.55 -3.55 -11.41
N GLU A 232 5.30 -3.80 -10.99
CA GLU A 232 4.28 -2.78 -10.78
C GLU A 232 3.32 -3.25 -9.67
N ASP A 233 3.02 -2.36 -8.72
CA ASP A 233 2.13 -2.64 -7.59
C ASP A 233 0.74 -2.01 -7.83
N PRO A 234 -0.39 -2.74 -7.64
CA PRO A 234 -1.72 -2.20 -7.91
C PRO A 234 -2.16 -1.03 -7.02
N ALA A 235 -1.76 -1.03 -5.76
CA ALA A 235 -2.07 0.04 -4.81
C ALA A 235 -1.02 0.11 -3.71
N THR A 236 -0.38 1.26 -3.55
CA THR A 236 0.80 1.41 -2.70
C THR A 236 0.57 2.50 -1.65
N GLY A 237 -0.05 2.14 -0.53
CA GLY A 237 -0.32 3.08 0.57
C GLY A 237 0.93 3.77 1.12
N THR A 238 2.07 3.06 1.14
CA THR A 238 3.37 3.60 1.56
C THR A 238 3.92 4.67 0.62
N ALA A 239 3.42 4.79 -0.62
CA ALA A 239 3.80 5.83 -1.57
C ALA A 239 2.73 6.93 -1.72
N ALA A 240 1.45 6.56 -1.61
CA ALA A 240 0.33 7.49 -1.66
C ALA A 240 0.35 8.52 -0.51
N GLY A 241 0.75 8.10 0.69
CA GLY A 241 0.90 9.00 1.84
C GLY A 241 1.96 10.09 1.63
N PRO A 242 3.22 9.71 1.29
CA PRO A 242 4.25 10.66 0.87
C PRO A 242 3.80 11.58 -0.27
N LEU A 243 3.09 11.05 -1.27
CA LEU A 243 2.57 11.87 -2.37
C LEU A 243 1.60 12.95 -1.88
N ALA A 244 0.60 12.58 -1.10
CA ALA A 244 -0.39 13.53 -0.58
C ALA A 244 0.28 14.62 0.26
N ALA A 245 1.22 14.24 1.13
CA ALA A 245 1.99 15.20 1.93
C ALA A 245 2.84 16.13 1.05
N HIS A 246 3.48 15.60 0.01
CA HIS A 246 4.28 16.38 -0.94
C HIS A 246 3.44 17.40 -1.70
N LEU A 247 2.25 16.99 -2.18
CA LEU A 247 1.31 17.87 -2.88
C LEU A 247 0.79 19.00 -1.97
N VAL A 248 0.47 18.69 -0.71
CA VAL A 248 0.04 19.70 0.28
C VAL A 248 1.19 20.65 0.63
N ALA A 249 2.40 20.13 0.84
CA ALA A 249 3.58 20.94 1.18
C ALA A 249 3.94 21.96 0.08
N HIS A 250 3.65 21.65 -1.18
CA HIS A 250 3.88 22.53 -2.33
C HIS A 250 2.65 23.35 -2.74
N GLY A 251 1.54 23.28 -1.99
CA GLY A 251 0.34 24.08 -2.22
C GLY A 251 -0.47 23.68 -3.46
N LEU A 252 -0.23 22.50 -4.03
CA LEU A 252 -1.01 21.98 -5.15
C LEU A 252 -2.38 21.45 -4.72
N VAL A 253 -2.49 21.01 -3.47
CA VAL A 253 -3.74 20.50 -2.87
C VAL A 253 -3.87 21.09 -1.47
N GLN A 254 -5.11 21.37 -1.04
CA GLN A 254 -5.37 21.82 0.33
C GLN A 254 -5.26 20.66 1.32
N PRO A 255 -4.87 20.90 2.59
CA PRO A 255 -4.95 19.89 3.64
C PRO A 255 -6.36 19.27 3.77
N GLY A 256 -6.42 18.02 4.20
CA GLY A 256 -7.63 17.21 4.31
C GLY A 256 -7.50 15.85 3.62
N VAL A 257 -8.62 15.29 3.16
CA VAL A 257 -8.64 13.98 2.49
C VAL A 257 -8.31 14.11 1.00
N ILE A 258 -7.16 13.58 0.62
CA ILE A 258 -6.68 13.44 -0.76
C ILE A 258 -6.96 12.02 -1.25
N LYS A 259 -7.48 11.88 -2.46
CA LYS A 259 -7.79 10.57 -3.07
C LYS A 259 -6.82 10.28 -4.20
N ILE A 260 -6.08 9.19 -4.10
CA ILE A 260 -5.13 8.75 -5.12
C ILE A 260 -5.70 7.54 -5.84
N GLU A 261 -5.87 7.67 -7.15
CA GLU A 261 -6.19 6.56 -8.04
C GLU A 261 -4.90 5.81 -8.40
N GLN A 262 -4.91 4.49 -8.32
CA GLN A 262 -3.79 3.64 -8.74
C GLN A 262 -4.29 2.33 -9.37
N GLY A 263 -3.45 1.67 -10.16
CA GLY A 263 -3.70 0.31 -10.66
C GLY A 263 -4.65 0.23 -11.85
N THR A 264 -5.24 1.35 -12.27
CA THR A 264 -6.18 1.41 -13.41
C THR A 264 -5.55 0.94 -14.71
N ALA A 265 -4.29 1.31 -15.01
CA ALA A 265 -3.57 0.84 -16.20
C ALA A 265 -3.43 -0.68 -16.29
N ILE A 266 -3.40 -1.38 -15.15
CA ILE A 266 -3.25 -2.85 -15.07
C ILE A 266 -4.56 -3.55 -14.73
N GLY A 267 -5.71 -2.86 -14.88
CA GLY A 267 -7.04 -3.43 -14.63
C GLY A 267 -7.36 -3.69 -13.15
N ARG A 268 -6.62 -3.04 -12.23
CA ARG A 268 -6.74 -3.21 -10.78
C ARG A 268 -7.03 -1.89 -10.09
N THR A 269 -8.03 -1.17 -10.61
CA THR A 269 -8.43 0.17 -10.14
C THR A 269 -8.57 0.21 -8.62
N SER A 270 -7.86 1.15 -8.01
CA SER A 270 -7.76 1.33 -6.57
C SER A 270 -7.94 2.79 -6.20
N ILE A 271 -8.59 3.06 -5.07
CA ILE A 271 -8.68 4.41 -4.49
C ILE A 271 -8.12 4.36 -3.07
N ILE A 272 -7.01 5.06 -2.89
CA ILE A 272 -6.32 5.22 -1.61
C ILE A 272 -6.72 6.59 -1.06
N GLU A 273 -7.35 6.62 0.11
CA GLU A 273 -7.66 7.87 0.80
C GLU A 273 -6.53 8.21 1.76
N VAL A 274 -5.97 9.41 1.64
CA VAL A 274 -4.92 9.91 2.53
C VAL A 274 -5.43 11.17 3.20
N ASP A 275 -5.54 11.15 4.52
CA ASP A 275 -5.80 12.34 5.30
C ASP A 275 -4.48 13.00 5.68
N VAL A 276 -4.31 14.26 5.29
CA VAL A 276 -3.15 15.09 5.63
C VAL A 276 -3.64 16.29 6.42
N ASP A 277 -3.45 16.25 7.74
CA ASP A 277 -3.84 17.32 8.65
C ASP A 277 -2.73 17.62 9.66
N ALA A 278 -2.43 18.92 9.84
CA ALA A 278 -1.41 19.43 10.77
C ALA A 278 -0.06 18.68 10.74
N GLY A 279 0.37 18.20 9.57
CA GLY A 279 1.62 17.43 9.39
C GLY A 279 1.51 15.94 9.72
N SER A 280 0.34 15.46 10.16
CA SER A 280 0.04 14.04 10.26
C SER A 280 -0.41 13.48 8.92
N VAL A 281 -0.10 12.20 8.67
CA VAL A 281 -0.52 11.48 7.47
C VAL A 281 -1.16 10.17 7.88
N SER A 282 -2.41 9.96 7.49
CA SER A 282 -3.12 8.71 7.71
C SER A 282 -3.62 8.15 6.38
N VAL A 283 -3.25 6.91 6.10
CA VAL A 283 -3.78 6.18 4.94
C VAL A 283 -5.00 5.41 5.38
N SER A 284 -6.04 5.45 4.56
CA SER A 284 -7.25 4.69 4.79
C SER A 284 -7.81 4.12 3.50
N GLY A 285 -8.58 3.06 3.67
CA GLY A 285 -9.18 2.36 2.56
C GLY A 285 -10.12 1.27 3.03
N ARG A 286 -10.85 0.74 2.07
CA ARG A 286 -11.74 -0.40 2.27
C ARG A 286 -11.12 -1.68 1.72
N GLY A 287 -11.67 -2.81 2.14
CA GLY A 287 -11.39 -4.12 1.59
C GLY A 287 -12.65 -4.77 1.05
N ILE A 288 -12.48 -5.83 0.26
CA ILE A 288 -13.57 -6.71 -0.16
C ILE A 288 -13.06 -8.13 0.00
N VAL A 289 -13.71 -8.93 0.85
CA VAL A 289 -13.42 -10.37 0.93
C VAL A 289 -14.04 -11.03 -0.30
N VAL A 290 -13.20 -11.52 -1.22
CA VAL A 290 -13.65 -12.01 -2.54
C VAL A 290 -13.64 -13.52 -2.66
N ALA A 291 -12.86 -14.21 -1.83
CA ALA A 291 -12.82 -15.67 -1.81
C ALA A 291 -12.31 -16.19 -0.45
N SER A 292 -12.62 -17.45 -0.17
CA SER A 292 -12.15 -18.17 1.01
C SER A 292 -11.92 -19.64 0.70
N GLY A 293 -10.98 -20.26 1.40
CA GLY A 293 -10.69 -21.69 1.29
C GLY A 293 -9.91 -22.18 2.50
N ALA A 294 -9.37 -23.40 2.41
CA ALA A 294 -8.46 -23.91 3.41
C ALA A 294 -7.41 -24.85 2.82
N PHE A 295 -6.19 -24.79 3.34
CA PHE A 295 -5.17 -25.79 3.07
C PHE A 295 -5.41 -27.06 3.89
N SER A 296 -5.05 -28.22 3.33
CA SER A 296 -5.00 -29.50 4.02
C SER A 296 -3.54 -29.98 4.08
N ILE A 297 -2.88 -29.84 5.22
CA ILE A 297 -1.42 -30.03 5.38
C ILE A 297 -1.11 -30.99 6.52
#